data_AF-A0A382YRI4-F1
#
_entry.id   AF-A0A382YRI4-F1
#
_cell.length_a   1.000
_cell.length_b   1.000
_cell.length_c   1.000
_cell.angle_alpha   90.00
_cell.angle_beta   90.00
_cell.angle_gamma   90.00
#
_symmetry.space_group_name_H-M   'P 1'
#
loop_
_entity.id
_entity.type
_entity.pdbx_description
1 polymer ?
#
loop_
_entity_poly.entity_id
_entity_poly.type
_entity_poly.pdbx_seq_one_letter_code
_entity_poly.pdbx_strand_id
1 'polypeptide(L)'
;MFTAENLFDLSQTEHAALLEGDGPAWKALARISEYLAANLQAANHATVSPKAVIGENVFLSEGTVVEPGATIDGPAIIGANCQIRHNAYIRANVI
;
A
#
# COMPACT_ATOMS: atom_id res chain seq x y z
N MET A 1 17.82 9.81 17.57
CA MET A 1 17.18 8.80 16.70
C MET A 1 16.76 9.52 15.44
N PHE A 2 17.03 8.97 14.25
CA PHE A 2 16.68 9.62 12.98
C PHE A 2 15.16 9.70 12.82
N THR A 3 14.66 10.84 12.37
CA THR A 3 13.25 11.00 11.97
C THR A 3 13.02 10.39 10.58
N ALA A 4 11.77 10.23 10.16
CA ALA A 4 11.44 9.78 8.80
C ALA A 4 12.05 10.72 7.74
N GLU A 5 11.97 12.04 7.95
CA GLU A 5 12.53 13.06 7.05
C GLU A 5 14.07 13.03 6.98
N ASN A 6 14.75 12.49 7.99
CA ASN A 6 16.20 12.30 7.92
C ASN A 6 16.60 11.11 7.03
N LEU A 7 15.68 10.17 6.79
CA LEU A 7 15.95 8.91 6.09
C LEU A 7 15.38 8.89 4.67
N PHE A 8 14.31 9.62 4.41
CA PHE A 8 13.52 9.53 3.18
C PHE A 8 13.18 10.90 2.61
N ASP A 9 13.18 11.00 1.28
CA ASP A 9 12.60 12.14 0.56
C ASP A 9 11.09 11.97 0.47
N LEU A 10 10.35 12.65 1.36
CA LEU A 10 8.89 12.52 1.44
C LEU A 10 8.15 13.11 0.23
N SER A 11 8.82 13.86 -0.65
CA SER A 11 8.21 14.35 -1.89
C SER A 11 7.98 13.25 -2.93
N GLN A 12 8.60 12.08 -2.73
CA GLN A 12 8.50 10.93 -3.63
C GLN A 12 7.36 9.97 -3.28
N THR A 13 6.48 10.34 -2.34
CA THR A 13 5.33 9.53 -1.95
C THR A 13 4.07 10.38 -1.79
N GLU A 14 2.93 9.82 -2.21
CA GLU A 14 1.61 10.39 -1.96
C GLU A 14 1.16 10.24 -0.50
N HIS A 15 1.92 9.49 0.30
CA HIS A 15 1.59 9.12 1.67
C HIS A 15 2.44 9.85 2.71
N ALA A 16 3.02 11.01 2.36
CA ALA A 16 3.88 11.79 3.25
C ALA A 16 3.23 12.08 4.62
N ALA A 17 1.92 12.34 4.64
CA ALA A 17 1.16 12.61 5.87
C ALA A 17 1.20 11.47 6.91
N LEU A 18 1.51 10.22 6.51
CA LEU A 18 1.74 9.11 7.45
C LEU A 18 3.09 9.20 8.17
N LEU A 19 4.08 9.77 7.50
CA LEU A 19 5.48 9.84 7.93
C LEU A 19 5.83 11.19 8.57
N GLU A 20 4.96 12.21 8.41
CA GLU A 20 5.10 13.51 9.06
C GLU A 20 5.18 13.41 10.59
N GLY A 21 6.06 14.24 11.17
CA GLY A 21 6.29 14.40 12.60
C GLY A 21 7.72 14.08 13.05
N ASP A 22 8.04 14.45 14.29
CA ASP A 22 9.40 14.36 14.86
C ASP A 22 9.78 12.95 15.34
N GLY A 23 9.34 11.92 14.61
CA GLY A 23 9.44 10.52 15.01
C GLY A 23 10.14 9.63 13.98
N PRO A 24 10.56 8.43 14.40
CA PRO A 24 11.05 7.42 13.47
C PRO A 24 9.92 6.87 12.60
N ALA A 25 10.24 6.44 11.38
CA ALA A 25 9.25 6.03 10.37
C ALA A 25 8.30 4.91 10.82
N TRP A 26 8.74 3.98 11.67
CA TRP A 26 7.87 2.88 12.15
C TRP A 26 6.71 3.35 13.03
N LYS A 27 6.70 4.60 13.52
CA LYS A 27 5.52 5.17 14.18
C LYS A 27 4.32 5.25 13.24
N ALA A 28 4.53 5.31 11.92
CA ALA A 28 3.46 5.27 10.93
C ALA A 28 2.64 3.97 11.00
N LEU A 29 3.23 2.83 11.41
CA LEU A 29 2.56 1.53 11.43
C LEU A 29 1.26 1.54 12.25
N ALA A 30 1.23 2.27 13.37
CA ALA A 30 0.04 2.39 14.22
C ALA A 30 -1.07 3.25 13.59
N ARG A 31 -0.73 4.08 12.59
CA ARG A 31 -1.63 5.04 11.94
C ARG A 31 -2.18 4.54 10.59
N ILE A 32 -1.62 3.46 10.03
CA ILE A 32 -2.01 2.96 8.69
C ILE A 32 -3.51 2.66 8.61
N SER A 33 -4.08 2.03 9.62
CA SER A 33 -5.51 1.65 9.59
C SER A 33 -6.43 2.87 9.49
N GLU A 34 -6.21 3.89 10.32
CA GLU A 34 -6.98 5.14 10.29
C GLU A 34 -6.73 5.92 8.99
N TYR A 35 -5.48 5.95 8.52
CA TYR A 35 -5.14 6.60 7.26
C TYR A 35 -5.84 5.96 6.06
N LEU A 36 -5.86 4.64 5.97
CA LEU A 36 -6.59 3.92 4.92
C LEU A 36 -8.08 4.22 5.00
N ALA A 37 -8.68 4.19 6.19
CA ALA A 37 -10.09 4.51 6.35
C ALA A 37 -10.47 5.92 5.84
N ALA A 38 -9.55 6.88 5.94
CA ALA A 38 -9.77 8.26 5.50
C ALA A 38 -9.42 8.52 4.02
N ASN A 39 -8.45 7.81 3.45
CA ASN A 39 -7.86 8.16 2.14
C ASN A 39 -8.07 7.10 1.05
N LEU A 40 -8.39 5.86 1.41
CA LEU A 40 -8.55 4.79 0.44
C LEU A 40 -9.84 4.95 -0.35
N GLN A 41 -9.71 4.94 -1.67
CA GLN A 41 -10.82 4.82 -2.60
C GLN A 41 -10.60 3.56 -3.43
N ALA A 42 -11.43 2.53 -3.25
CA ALA A 42 -11.25 1.26 -3.92
C ALA A 42 -11.33 1.42 -5.45
N ALA A 43 -10.30 0.97 -6.16
CA ALA A 43 -10.26 0.95 -7.62
C ALA A 43 -9.21 -0.04 -8.10
N ASN A 44 -9.37 -0.55 -9.31
CA ASN A 44 -8.40 -1.44 -9.92
C ASN A 44 -7.98 -0.91 -11.29
N HIS A 45 -6.75 -0.39 -11.37
CA HIS A 45 -6.09 0.07 -12.59
C HIS A 45 -4.92 -0.86 -13.00
N ALA A 46 -4.75 -1.98 -12.30
CA ALA A 46 -3.68 -2.94 -12.51
C ALA A 46 -4.07 -4.06 -13.49
N THR A 47 -3.06 -4.76 -14.00
CA THR A 47 -3.27 -6.04 -14.70
C THR A 47 -3.33 -7.17 -13.68
N VAL A 48 -4.52 -7.71 -13.44
CA VAL A 48 -4.76 -8.74 -12.41
C VAL A 48 -5.08 -10.08 -13.05
N SER A 49 -4.35 -11.13 -12.64
CA SER A 49 -4.68 -12.49 -13.04
C SER A 49 -6.07 -12.90 -12.54
N PRO A 50 -6.90 -13.60 -13.33
CA PRO A 50 -8.18 -14.14 -12.86
C PRO A 50 -8.04 -15.19 -11.75
N LYS A 51 -6.81 -15.67 -11.47
CA LYS A 51 -6.50 -16.59 -10.38
C LYS A 51 -5.99 -15.89 -9.11
N ALA A 52 -5.89 -14.57 -9.11
CA ALA A 52 -5.57 -13.79 -7.92
C ALA A 52 -6.84 -13.53 -7.09
N VAL A 53 -6.69 -13.35 -5.78
CA VAL A 53 -7.76 -12.99 -4.86
C VAL A 53 -7.53 -11.55 -4.42
N ILE A 54 -8.45 -10.66 -4.79
CA ILE A 54 -8.44 -9.25 -4.35
C ILE A 54 -9.58 -9.08 -3.35
N GLY A 55 -9.23 -8.69 -2.12
CA GLY A 55 -10.19 -8.41 -1.05
C GLY A 55 -10.98 -7.12 -1.27
N GLU A 56 -11.89 -6.83 -0.35
CA GLU A 56 -12.67 -5.59 -0.35
C GLU A 56 -11.77 -4.39 -0.02
N ASN A 57 -12.13 -3.19 -0.50
CA ASN A 57 -11.38 -1.97 -0.20
C ASN A 57 -9.89 -2.09 -0.57
N VAL A 58 -9.62 -2.41 -1.83
CA VAL A 58 -8.26 -2.43 -2.37
C VAL A 58 -8.14 -1.40 -3.50
N PHE A 59 -7.10 -0.58 -3.44
CA PHE A 59 -6.68 0.27 -4.55
C PHE A 59 -5.44 -0.32 -5.21
N LEU A 60 -5.52 -0.58 -6.51
CA LEU A 60 -4.39 -1.04 -7.33
C LEU A 60 -4.10 0.01 -8.40
N SER A 61 -2.93 0.66 -8.30
CA SER A 61 -2.54 1.71 -9.24
C SER A 61 -2.06 1.17 -10.60
N GLU A 62 -1.89 2.06 -11.56
CA GLU A 62 -1.51 1.73 -12.93
C GLU A 62 -0.11 1.11 -13.05
N GLY A 63 0.10 0.31 -14.10
CA GLY A 63 1.37 -0.39 -14.34
C GLY A 63 1.65 -1.54 -13.39
N THR A 64 0.85 -1.73 -12.34
CA THR A 64 0.98 -2.86 -11.41
C THR A 64 0.48 -4.16 -12.04
N VAL A 65 1.18 -5.26 -11.75
CA VAL A 65 0.83 -6.61 -12.20
C VAL A 65 0.63 -7.52 -11.00
N VAL A 66 -0.51 -8.20 -10.94
CA VAL A 66 -0.83 -9.20 -9.92
C VAL A 66 -0.87 -10.58 -10.57
N GLU A 67 0.13 -11.40 -10.25
CA GLU A 67 0.33 -12.73 -10.81
C GLU A 67 -0.66 -13.77 -10.23
N PRO A 68 -0.90 -14.89 -10.93
CA PRO A 68 -1.78 -15.96 -10.47
C PRO A 68 -1.51 -16.43 -9.02
N GLY A 69 -2.58 -16.63 -8.26
CA GLY A 69 -2.53 -17.15 -6.88
C GLY A 69 -2.13 -16.13 -5.82
N ALA A 70 -1.76 -14.91 -6.20
CA ALA A 70 -1.55 -13.83 -5.23
C ALA A 70 -2.87 -13.47 -4.51
N THR A 71 -2.77 -13.15 -3.23
CA THR A 71 -3.89 -12.74 -2.39
C THR A 71 -3.58 -11.40 -1.75
N ILE A 72 -4.47 -10.43 -1.93
CA ILE A 72 -4.39 -9.11 -1.31
C ILE A 72 -5.62 -8.92 -0.43
N ASP A 73 -5.41 -8.98 0.87
CA ASP A 73 -6.46 -8.75 1.86
C ASP A 73 -6.57 -7.25 2.16
N GLY A 74 -7.79 -6.70 2.06
CA GLY A 74 -8.01 -5.28 2.26
C GLY A 74 -8.38 -4.90 3.70
N PRO A 75 -8.28 -3.62 4.10
CA PRO A 75 -7.98 -2.47 3.23
C PRO A 75 -6.51 -2.41 2.83
N ALA A 76 -6.23 -2.12 1.55
CA ALA A 76 -4.86 -1.97 1.05
C ALA A 76 -4.76 -0.98 -0.11
N ILE A 77 -3.63 -0.27 -0.19
CA ILE A 77 -3.21 0.50 -1.35
C ILE A 77 -1.97 -0.20 -1.93
N ILE A 78 -1.94 -0.42 -3.24
CA ILE A 78 -0.75 -0.87 -3.96
C ILE A 78 -0.40 0.20 -4.97
N GLY A 79 0.81 0.77 -4.82
CA GLY A 79 1.33 1.84 -5.67
C GLY A 79 1.50 1.44 -7.14
N ALA A 80 1.92 2.39 -7.96
CA ALA A 80 2.11 2.17 -9.39
C ALA A 80 3.34 1.31 -9.66
N ASN A 81 3.31 0.55 -10.77
CA ASN A 81 4.43 -0.25 -11.26
C ASN A 81 4.94 -1.33 -10.28
N CYS A 82 4.09 -1.83 -9.39
CA CYS A 82 4.42 -2.96 -8.51
C CYS A 82 4.30 -4.31 -9.24
N GLN A 83 5.07 -5.30 -8.80
CA GLN A 83 4.93 -6.70 -9.25
C GLN A 83 4.57 -7.59 -8.06
N ILE A 84 3.29 -7.95 -7.95
CA ILE A 84 2.80 -8.86 -6.93
C ILE A 84 2.89 -10.28 -7.47
N ARG A 85 3.94 -10.98 -7.09
CA ARG A 85 4.32 -12.27 -7.70
C ARG A 85 3.45 -13.44 -7.22
N HIS A 86 3.54 -14.56 -7.95
CA HIS A 86 2.76 -15.78 -7.72
C HIS A 86 2.72 -16.16 -6.23
N ASN A 87 1.50 -16.39 -5.73
CA ASN A 87 1.22 -16.82 -4.36
C ASN A 87 1.68 -15.84 -3.25
N ALA A 88 2.01 -14.58 -3.57
CA ALA A 88 2.24 -13.57 -2.56
C ALA A 88 0.99 -13.35 -1.71
N TYR A 89 1.15 -13.21 -0.40
CA TYR A 89 0.08 -12.84 0.53
C TYR A 89 0.34 -11.44 1.09
N ILE A 90 -0.52 -10.50 0.76
CA ILE A 90 -0.53 -9.15 1.31
C ILE A 90 -1.68 -9.06 2.31
N ARG A 91 -1.36 -8.68 3.54
CA ARG A 91 -2.33 -8.54 4.63
C ARG A 91 -3.08 -7.22 4.56
N ALA A 92 -4.20 -7.14 5.29
CA ALA A 92 -4.91 -5.90 5.54
C ALA A 92 -4.05 -4.83 6.25
N ASN A 93 -4.42 -3.57 6.04
CA ASN A 93 -3.74 -2.38 6.56
C ASN A 93 -2.30 -2.25 6.01
N VAL A 94 -2.19 -2.24 4.67
CA VAL A 94 -0.95 -2.11 3.91
C VAL A 94 -1.08 -1.00 2.87
N ILE A 95 0.02 -0.29 2.64
CA ILE A 95 0.23 0.72 1.59
C ILE A 95 1.57 0.40 0.93
#